data_AF-A0A011WSU6-F1
#
_entry.id   AF-A0A011WSU6-F1
#
_cell.length_a   1.000
_cell.length_b   1.000
_cell.length_c   1.000
_cell.angle_alpha   90.00
_cell.angle_beta   90.00
_cell.angle_gamma   90.00
#
_symmetry.space_group_name_H-M   'P 1'
#
loop_
_entity.id
_entity.type
_entity.pdbx_description
1 polymer ?
#
loop_
_entity_poly.entity_id
_entity_poly.type
_entity_poly.pdbx_seq_one_letter_code
_entity_poly.pdbx_strand_id
1 'polypeptide(L)'
;MKLSNEDAKLFYELFFPLLDYVNREYHILPEEDYFGQGMIDPQDAVEVAHFLWERTWIIDDYLERSDLPEEHMEILKSWKGCITGRFIIERHLKKGSVFISIDDNSVFLVNGIVSSWEEMLTNAPMPTLLDATLLPFKNAIISDGLVSVIPIIFGPNSKADFKEIYMDAKRNGEIKARI
;
A
#
# COMPACT_ATOMS: atom_id res chain seq x y z
N MET A 1 5.84 13.03 0.33
CA MET A 1 5.36 13.09 -1.07
C MET A 1 4.08 12.27 -1.21
N LYS A 2 3.23 12.61 -2.17
CA LYS A 2 2.00 11.91 -2.51
C LYS A 2 1.77 11.92 -4.02
N LEU A 3 0.84 11.13 -4.51
CA LEU A 3 0.42 11.13 -5.93
C LEU A 3 -0.15 12.49 -6.35
N SER A 4 -0.24 12.74 -7.66
CA SER A 4 -1.07 13.84 -8.16
C SER A 4 -2.55 13.55 -7.90
N ASN A 5 -3.41 14.56 -7.98
CA ASN A 5 -4.84 14.37 -7.77
C ASN A 5 -5.45 13.42 -8.82
N GLU A 6 -4.98 13.50 -10.07
CA GLU A 6 -5.42 12.62 -11.15
C GLU A 6 -5.00 11.18 -10.90
N ASP A 7 -3.74 10.96 -10.47
CA ASP A 7 -3.22 9.63 -10.16
C ASP A 7 -3.88 9.02 -8.93
N ALA A 8 -4.14 9.82 -7.89
CA ALA A 8 -4.87 9.38 -6.71
C ALA A 8 -6.32 8.99 -7.05
N LYS A 9 -6.99 9.75 -7.91
CA LYS A 9 -8.33 9.42 -8.41
C LYS A 9 -8.31 8.13 -9.21
N LEU A 10 -7.36 7.99 -10.14
CA LEU A 10 -7.19 6.78 -10.94
C LEU A 10 -6.97 5.54 -10.07
N PHE A 11 -6.16 5.65 -9.01
CA PHE A 11 -5.98 4.54 -8.07
C PHE A 11 -7.32 4.03 -7.53
N TYR A 12 -8.19 4.90 -7.02
CA TYR A 12 -9.48 4.49 -6.48
C TYR A 12 -10.47 4.04 -7.57
N GLU A 13 -10.42 4.62 -8.76
CA GLU A 13 -11.22 4.17 -9.92
C GLU A 13 -10.86 2.74 -10.36
N LEU A 14 -9.65 2.27 -10.08
CA LEU A 14 -9.22 0.90 -10.34
C LEU A 14 -9.41 -0.02 -9.13
N PHE A 15 -9.10 0.47 -7.93
CA PHE A 15 -9.08 -0.34 -6.73
C PHE A 15 -10.48 -0.73 -6.27
N PHE A 16 -11.42 0.21 -6.27
CA PHE A 16 -12.77 -0.05 -5.77
C PHE A 16 -13.56 -1.06 -6.63
N PRO A 17 -13.61 -0.95 -7.97
CA PRO A 17 -14.25 -1.97 -8.80
C PRO A 17 -13.60 -3.36 -8.70
N LEU A 18 -12.29 -3.42 -8.42
CA LEU A 18 -11.60 -4.68 -8.17
C LEU A 18 -12.06 -5.31 -6.85
N LEU A 19 -12.17 -4.53 -5.77
CA LEU A 19 -12.71 -5.04 -4.49
C LEU A 19 -14.17 -5.49 -4.64
N ASP A 20 -15.00 -4.73 -5.38
CA ASP A 20 -16.37 -5.14 -5.72
C ASP A 20 -16.43 -6.47 -6.46
N TYR A 21 -15.54 -6.67 -7.43
CA TYR A 21 -15.43 -7.93 -8.14
C TYR A 21 -15.08 -9.07 -7.19
N VAL A 22 -14.06 -8.89 -6.35
CA VAL A 22 -13.65 -9.90 -5.36
C VAL A 22 -14.80 -10.23 -4.42
N ASN A 23 -15.49 -9.23 -3.86
CA ASN A 23 -16.59 -9.47 -2.94
C ASN A 23 -17.75 -10.22 -3.63
N ARG A 24 -18.10 -9.83 -4.86
CA ARG A 24 -19.19 -10.47 -5.62
C ARG A 24 -18.91 -11.93 -5.97
N GLU A 25 -17.69 -12.26 -6.37
CA GLU A 25 -17.37 -13.64 -6.80
C GLU A 25 -17.11 -14.58 -5.61
N TYR A 26 -16.61 -14.05 -4.49
CA TYR A 26 -16.18 -14.86 -3.34
C TYR A 26 -17.06 -14.72 -2.09
N HIS A 27 -18.04 -13.81 -2.10
CA HIS A 27 -19.01 -13.59 -1.02
C HIS A 27 -18.35 -13.43 0.36
N ILE A 28 -17.30 -12.61 0.42
CA ILE A 28 -16.53 -12.35 1.65
C ILE A 28 -17.40 -11.59 2.65
N LEU A 29 -18.13 -10.60 2.15
CA LEU A 29 -19.11 -9.79 2.87
C LEU A 29 -20.51 -10.03 2.30
N PRO A 30 -21.58 -9.59 2.98
CA PRO A 30 -22.92 -9.57 2.41
C PRO A 30 -22.99 -8.83 1.06
N GLU A 31 -23.83 -9.31 0.13
CA GLU A 31 -23.93 -8.79 -1.26
C GLU A 31 -24.42 -7.33 -1.37
N GLU A 32 -24.86 -6.73 -0.26
CA GLU A 32 -25.33 -5.35 -0.20
C GLU A 32 -24.17 -4.33 -0.04
N ASP A 33 -22.95 -4.81 0.21
CA ASP A 33 -21.75 -3.99 0.42
C ASP A 33 -20.98 -3.78 -0.91
N TYR A 34 -21.06 -2.55 -1.44
CA TYR A 34 -20.42 -2.13 -2.70
C TYR A 34 -19.37 -1.02 -2.49
N PHE A 35 -18.11 -1.37 -2.78
CA PHE A 35 -16.92 -0.54 -2.98
C PHE A 35 -17.12 0.44 -4.15
N GLY A 36 -17.85 1.53 -3.88
CA GLY A 36 -17.99 2.64 -4.83
C GLY A 36 -19.25 3.51 -4.67
N GLN A 37 -20.24 3.10 -3.88
CA GLN A 37 -21.54 3.78 -3.80
C GLN A 37 -21.95 4.27 -2.39
N GLY A 38 -21.08 4.17 -1.37
CA GLY A 38 -21.41 4.60 -0.01
C GLY A 38 -20.21 4.73 0.93
N MET A 39 -20.49 5.05 2.20
CA MET A 39 -19.51 4.92 3.30
C MET A 39 -19.44 3.45 3.68
N ILE A 40 -18.43 2.76 3.17
CA ILE A 40 -18.15 1.38 3.58
C ILE A 40 -17.32 1.42 4.84
N ASP A 41 -17.50 0.43 5.71
CA ASP A 41 -16.63 0.28 6.86
C ASP A 41 -15.20 0.02 6.36
N PRO A 42 -14.19 0.81 6.78
CA PRO A 42 -12.81 0.52 6.46
C PRO A 42 -12.38 -0.91 6.80
N GLN A 43 -13.00 -1.56 7.80
CA GLN A 43 -12.71 -2.96 8.13
C GLN A 43 -13.17 -3.93 7.05
N ASP A 44 -14.36 -3.71 6.48
CA ASP A 44 -14.89 -4.51 5.39
C ASP A 44 -13.95 -4.46 4.16
N ALA A 45 -13.42 -3.27 3.86
CA ALA A 45 -12.41 -3.10 2.81
C ALA A 45 -11.12 -3.88 3.11
N VAL A 46 -10.68 -3.90 4.37
CA VAL A 46 -9.49 -4.66 4.79
C VAL A 46 -9.69 -6.16 4.55
N GLU A 47 -10.85 -6.71 4.90
CA GLU A 47 -11.11 -8.16 4.74
C GLU A 47 -11.08 -8.59 3.26
N VAL A 48 -11.76 -7.82 2.40
CA VAL A 48 -11.78 -8.10 0.95
C VAL A 48 -10.41 -7.92 0.31
N ALA A 49 -9.69 -6.85 0.68
CA ALA A 49 -8.35 -6.59 0.16
C ALA A 49 -7.36 -7.66 0.62
N HIS A 50 -7.41 -8.11 1.88
CA HIS A 50 -6.57 -9.20 2.37
C HIS A 50 -6.81 -10.47 1.57
N PHE A 51 -8.07 -10.85 1.34
CA PHE A 51 -8.39 -12.01 0.50
C PHE A 51 -7.78 -11.93 -0.90
N LEU A 52 -7.85 -10.74 -1.53
CA LEU A 52 -7.27 -10.44 -2.83
C LEU A 52 -5.74 -10.54 -2.82
N TRP A 53 -5.06 -9.94 -1.85
CA TRP A 53 -3.59 -9.89 -1.81
C TRP A 53 -2.95 -11.25 -1.53
N GLU A 54 -3.66 -12.16 -0.84
CA GLU A 54 -3.26 -13.56 -0.73
C GLU A 54 -3.45 -14.36 -2.04
N ARG A 55 -4.26 -13.83 -2.98
CA ARG A 55 -4.73 -14.53 -4.18
C ARG A 55 -4.66 -13.60 -5.39
N THR A 56 -3.48 -13.07 -5.69
CA THR A 56 -3.28 -12.10 -6.78
C THR A 56 -3.63 -12.63 -8.18
N TRP A 57 -3.81 -13.94 -8.35
CA TRP A 57 -4.36 -14.53 -9.58
C TRP A 57 -5.80 -14.09 -9.88
N ILE A 58 -6.57 -13.63 -8.88
CA ILE A 58 -7.93 -13.07 -9.07
C ILE A 58 -7.89 -11.82 -9.97
N ILE A 59 -6.75 -11.10 -10.00
CA ILE A 59 -6.56 -9.96 -10.89
C ILE A 59 -6.61 -10.41 -12.36
N ASP A 60 -6.09 -11.59 -12.69
CA ASP A 60 -6.16 -12.11 -14.06
C ASP A 60 -7.62 -12.39 -14.45
N ASP A 61 -8.38 -13.04 -13.58
CA ASP A 61 -9.82 -13.32 -13.80
C ASP A 61 -10.65 -12.04 -13.96
N TYR A 62 -10.34 -11.00 -13.17
CA TYR A 62 -10.96 -9.69 -13.29
C TYR A 62 -10.67 -9.04 -14.64
N LEU A 63 -9.42 -9.10 -15.08
CA LEU A 63 -8.97 -8.48 -16.34
C LEU A 63 -9.55 -9.18 -17.58
N GLU A 64 -9.76 -10.49 -17.54
CA GLU A 64 -10.42 -11.23 -18.63
C GLU A 64 -11.88 -10.79 -18.87
N ARG A 65 -12.52 -10.24 -17.83
CA ARG A 65 -13.95 -9.86 -17.83
C ARG A 65 -14.17 -8.35 -17.89
N SER A 66 -13.10 -7.57 -17.90
CA SER A 66 -13.16 -6.11 -17.82
C SER A 66 -12.86 -5.49 -19.19
N ASP A 67 -13.66 -4.49 -19.58
CA ASP A 67 -13.41 -3.65 -20.76
C ASP A 67 -12.68 -2.38 -20.31
N LEU A 68 -11.40 -2.51 -19.97
CA LEU A 68 -10.55 -1.41 -19.48
C LEU A 68 -9.52 -1.00 -20.54
N PRO A 69 -9.11 0.28 -20.58
CA PRO A 69 -7.97 0.71 -21.37
C PRO A 69 -6.69 -0.06 -21.01
N GLU A 70 -5.83 -0.32 -21.99
CA GLU A 70 -4.58 -1.08 -21.79
C GLU A 70 -3.72 -0.50 -20.65
N GLU A 71 -3.63 0.83 -20.53
CA GLU A 71 -2.89 1.48 -19.43
C GLU A 71 -3.42 1.08 -18.04
N HIS A 72 -4.75 0.98 -17.90
CA HIS A 72 -5.39 0.59 -16.65
C HIS A 72 -5.17 -0.90 -16.35
N MET A 73 -5.22 -1.73 -17.39
CA MET A 73 -4.93 -3.17 -17.27
C MET A 73 -3.48 -3.39 -16.81
N GLU A 74 -2.51 -2.66 -17.37
CA GLU A 74 -1.11 -2.78 -16.97
C GLU A 74 -0.87 -2.34 -15.51
N ILE A 75 -1.56 -1.29 -15.05
CA ILE A 75 -1.52 -0.90 -13.63
C ILE A 75 -2.04 -2.04 -12.75
N LEU A 76 -3.21 -2.59 -13.06
CA LEU A 76 -3.80 -3.70 -12.30
C LEU A 76 -2.92 -4.95 -12.31
N LYS A 77 -2.38 -5.35 -13.47
CA LYS A 77 -1.43 -6.47 -13.58
C LYS A 77 -0.20 -6.25 -12.70
N SER A 78 0.30 -5.02 -12.62
CA SER A 78 1.46 -4.72 -11.79
C SER A 78 1.19 -4.99 -10.30
N TRP A 79 -0.05 -4.78 -9.81
CA TRP A 79 -0.40 -5.03 -8.41
C TRP A 79 -0.23 -6.48 -7.97
N LYS A 80 -0.11 -7.44 -8.90
CA LYS A 80 0.26 -8.83 -8.58
C LYS A 80 1.65 -8.95 -7.93
N GLY A 81 2.51 -7.96 -8.13
CA GLY A 81 3.80 -7.84 -7.45
C GLY A 81 3.71 -7.20 -6.06
N CYS A 82 2.52 -7.05 -5.48
CA CYS A 82 2.35 -6.43 -4.17
C CYS A 82 3.21 -7.09 -3.09
N ILE A 83 3.62 -6.29 -2.10
CA ILE A 83 4.36 -6.77 -0.93
C ILE A 83 3.52 -6.46 0.31
N THR A 84 2.90 -7.48 0.88
CA THR A 84 2.14 -7.37 2.13
C THR A 84 3.00 -7.77 3.32
N GLY A 85 2.96 -6.98 4.38
CA GLY A 85 3.70 -7.30 5.59
C GLY A 85 3.76 -6.14 6.58
N ARG A 86 4.75 -6.21 7.47
CA ARG A 86 5.00 -5.21 8.49
C ARG A 86 6.16 -4.33 8.12
N PHE A 87 5.97 -3.04 8.32
CA PHE A 87 6.95 -2.03 7.96
C PHE A 87 7.19 -1.06 9.09
N ILE A 88 8.46 -0.71 9.29
CA ILE A 88 8.87 0.44 10.06
C ILE A 88 8.95 1.64 9.13
N ILE A 89 8.13 2.67 9.38
CA ILE A 89 8.37 3.99 8.79
C ILE A 89 9.43 4.67 9.64
N GLU A 90 10.65 4.74 9.10
CA GLU A 90 11.80 5.29 9.82
C GLU A 90 11.84 6.81 9.74
N ARG A 91 11.55 7.40 8.56
CA ARG A 91 11.46 8.86 8.38
C ARG A 91 10.66 9.27 7.16
N HIS A 92 10.27 10.54 7.15
CA HIS A 92 9.71 11.21 5.98
C HIS A 92 10.79 11.99 5.23
N LEU A 93 10.79 11.90 3.90
CA LEU A 93 11.66 12.63 2.99
C LEU A 93 10.82 13.45 2.01
N LYS A 94 11.45 14.44 1.36
CA LYS A 94 10.79 15.22 0.29
C LYS A 94 10.22 14.35 -0.83
N LYS A 95 10.87 13.22 -1.14
CA LYS A 95 10.53 12.31 -2.24
C LYS A 95 9.60 11.15 -1.86
N GLY A 96 9.22 11.00 -0.59
CA GLY A 96 8.47 9.83 -0.09
C GLY A 96 8.85 9.52 1.35
N SER A 97 8.30 8.45 1.93
CA SER A 97 8.67 7.98 3.26
C SER A 97 9.46 6.69 3.18
N VAL A 98 10.39 6.51 4.11
CA VAL A 98 11.26 5.34 4.16
C VAL A 98 10.56 4.24 4.94
N PHE A 99 10.21 3.16 4.25
CA PHE A 99 9.64 1.94 4.82
C PHE A 99 10.73 0.89 4.90
N ILE A 100 10.87 0.24 6.05
CA ILE A 100 11.79 -0.87 6.27
C ILE A 100 10.95 -2.11 6.56
N SER A 101 11.06 -3.13 5.72
CA SER A 101 10.45 -4.44 5.97
C SER A 101 11.07 -5.07 7.21
N ILE A 102 10.25 -5.56 8.14
CA ILE A 102 10.77 -6.23 9.35
C ILE A 102 11.30 -7.64 9.06
N ASP A 103 10.94 -8.23 7.92
CA ASP A 103 11.25 -9.62 7.60
C ASP A 103 12.67 -9.77 7.03
N ASP A 104 13.09 -8.82 6.20
CA ASP A 104 14.34 -8.90 5.43
C ASP A 104 15.16 -7.60 5.42
N ASN A 105 14.71 -6.55 6.13
CA ASN A 105 15.30 -5.21 6.13
C ASN A 105 15.33 -4.53 4.75
N SER A 106 14.56 -5.00 3.76
CA SER A 106 14.39 -4.28 2.49
C SER A 106 13.87 -2.86 2.75
N VAL A 107 14.48 -1.87 2.08
CA VAL A 107 14.14 -0.46 2.24
C VAL A 107 13.40 0.07 1.02
N PHE A 108 12.22 0.63 1.23
CA PHE A 108 11.34 1.15 0.20
C PHE A 108 11.12 2.65 0.38
N LEU A 109 10.98 3.37 -0.74
CA LEU A 109 10.53 4.76 -0.75
C LEU A 109 9.07 4.79 -1.20
N VAL A 110 8.17 5.04 -0.25
CA VAL A 110 6.72 4.90 -0.44
C VAL A 110 6.06 6.28 -0.45
N ASN A 111 5.20 6.51 -1.44
CA ASN A 111 4.39 7.72 -1.55
C ASN A 111 3.02 7.53 -0.88
N GLY A 112 2.45 8.64 -0.42
CA GLY A 112 1.04 8.66 -0.05
C GLY A 112 0.12 8.72 -1.27
N ILE A 113 -1.15 8.38 -1.08
CA ILE A 113 -2.18 8.43 -2.14
C ILE A 113 -2.74 9.86 -2.23
N VAL A 114 -3.70 10.20 -1.37
CA VAL A 114 -4.34 11.54 -1.28
C VAL A 114 -3.64 12.43 -0.25
N SER A 115 -3.19 11.84 0.84
CA SER A 115 -2.39 12.49 1.89
C SER A 115 -1.00 11.88 1.89
N SER A 116 0.00 12.68 2.21
CA SER A 116 1.33 12.15 2.46
C SER A 116 1.36 11.37 3.77
N TRP A 117 2.29 10.44 3.91
CA TRP A 117 2.51 9.72 5.16
C TRP A 117 2.79 10.64 6.35
N GLU A 118 3.50 11.75 6.16
CA GLU A 118 3.75 12.74 7.21
C GLU A 118 2.44 13.42 7.67
N GLU A 119 1.56 13.77 6.71
CA GLU A 119 0.22 14.30 7.03
C GLU A 119 -0.61 13.27 7.80
N MET A 120 -0.65 12.01 7.34
CA MET A 120 -1.41 10.92 7.96
C MET A 120 -0.90 10.56 9.37
N LEU A 121 0.41 10.67 9.61
CA LEU A 121 1.07 10.24 10.83
C LEU A 121 1.57 11.40 11.69
N THR A 122 0.99 12.60 11.53
CA THR A 122 1.43 13.83 12.22
C THR A 122 1.62 13.64 13.74
N ASN A 123 0.80 12.80 14.38
CA ASN A 123 0.83 12.55 15.82
C ASN A 123 1.40 11.18 16.22
N ALA A 124 1.87 10.39 15.25
CA ALA A 124 2.42 9.07 15.53
C ALA A 124 3.87 9.17 16.04
N PRO A 125 4.28 8.31 16.99
CA PRO A 125 5.67 8.24 17.39
C PRO A 125 6.54 7.75 16.24
N MET A 126 7.69 8.38 16.03
CA MET A 126 8.67 7.97 15.02
C MET A 126 9.88 7.25 15.65
N PRO A 127 10.37 6.17 15.03
CA PRO A 127 9.77 5.41 13.92
C PRO A 127 8.42 4.79 14.27
N THR A 128 7.55 4.58 13.27
CA THR A 128 6.21 3.99 13.43
C THR A 128 6.19 2.57 12.84
N LEU A 129 5.60 1.60 13.54
CA LEU A 129 5.33 0.27 12.99
C LEU A 129 3.90 0.19 12.46
N LEU A 130 3.70 -0.44 11.31
CA LEU A 130 2.38 -0.68 10.75
C LEU A 130 2.32 -1.95 9.90
N ASP A 131 1.12 -2.51 9.75
CA ASP A 131 0.77 -3.48 8.72
C ASP A 131 0.31 -2.73 7.46
N ALA A 132 0.83 -3.09 6.28
CA ALA A 132 0.44 -2.52 4.99
C ALA A 132 0.69 -3.49 3.83
N THR A 133 0.00 -3.23 2.71
CA THR A 133 0.33 -3.78 1.40
C THR A 133 0.93 -2.69 0.53
N LEU A 134 2.17 -2.88 0.09
CA LEU A 134 2.84 -2.00 -0.86
C LEU A 134 2.49 -2.42 -2.30
N LEU A 135 2.06 -1.46 -3.10
CA LEU A 135 1.65 -1.65 -4.49
C LEU A 135 2.56 -0.87 -5.44
N PRO A 136 2.99 -1.47 -6.57
CA PRO A 136 3.52 -0.71 -7.68
C PRO A 136 2.42 0.16 -8.28
N PHE A 137 2.71 1.44 -8.54
CA PHE A 137 1.78 2.34 -9.21
C PHE A 137 2.55 3.32 -10.10
N LYS A 138 2.48 3.09 -11.41
CA LYS A 138 3.24 3.84 -12.43
C LYS A 138 4.74 3.86 -12.08
N ASN A 139 5.27 5.02 -11.69
CA ASN A 139 6.69 5.23 -11.36
C ASN A 139 6.95 5.32 -9.83
N ALA A 140 6.01 4.88 -9.00
CA ALA A 140 6.08 4.98 -7.55
C ALA A 140 5.65 3.67 -6.88
N ILE A 141 5.96 3.55 -5.59
CA ILE A 141 5.35 2.59 -4.67
C ILE A 141 4.36 3.36 -3.80
N ILE A 142 3.15 2.83 -3.67
CA ILE A 142 2.11 3.32 -2.74
C ILE A 142 1.70 2.21 -1.79
N SER A 143 0.79 2.47 -0.85
CA SER A 143 0.00 1.43 -0.19
C SER A 143 -1.34 1.24 -0.89
N ASP A 144 -2.07 0.16 -0.56
CA ASP A 144 -3.50 0.02 -0.87
C ASP A 144 -4.41 1.01 -0.11
N GLY A 145 -3.87 1.71 0.88
CA GLY A 145 -4.60 2.71 1.68
C GLY A 145 -5.30 2.11 2.90
N LEU A 146 -5.19 0.80 3.11
CA LEU A 146 -5.82 0.04 4.18
C LEU A 146 -4.80 -0.37 5.24
N VAL A 147 -4.18 0.63 5.87
CA VAL A 147 -3.03 0.43 6.77
C VAL A 147 -3.41 0.47 8.24
N SER A 148 -2.73 -0.36 9.05
CA SER A 148 -2.96 -0.45 10.48
C SER A 148 -1.71 -0.07 11.26
N VAL A 149 -1.75 1.04 11.99
CA VAL A 149 -0.64 1.48 12.85
C VAL A 149 -0.62 0.66 14.13
N ILE A 150 0.53 0.07 14.44
CA ILE A 150 0.76 -0.69 15.66
C ILE A 150 1.35 0.26 16.72
N PRO A 151 0.67 0.49 17.87
CA PRO A 151 1.05 1.50 18.85
C PRO A 151 2.24 1.07 19.72
N ILE A 152 3.43 1.01 19.11
CA ILE A 152 4.70 0.70 19.77
C ILE A 152 5.58 1.95 19.81
N ILE A 153 6.22 2.18 20.96
CA ILE A 153 7.25 3.20 21.11
C ILE A 153 8.61 2.51 21.15
N PHE A 154 9.45 2.81 20.16
CA PHE A 154 10.79 2.24 20.09
C PHE A 154 11.78 2.96 21.01
N GLY A 155 12.59 2.18 21.72
CA GLY A 155 13.69 2.70 22.53
C GLY A 155 14.88 3.18 21.69
N PRO A 156 15.85 3.90 22.29
CA PRO A 156 16.96 4.52 21.56
C PRO A 156 17.79 3.55 20.71
N ASN A 157 18.03 2.33 21.19
CA ASN A 157 18.80 1.33 20.45
C ASN A 157 18.10 0.91 19.16
N SER A 158 16.82 0.52 19.23
CA SER A 158 16.05 0.17 18.03
C SER A 158 15.97 1.33 17.03
N LYS A 159 15.84 2.57 17.51
CA LYS A 159 15.87 3.75 16.62
C LYS A 159 17.22 3.91 15.92
N ALA A 160 18.33 3.58 16.60
CA ALA A 160 19.66 3.60 16.00
C ALA A 160 19.80 2.51 14.94
N ASP A 161 19.31 1.29 15.23
CA ASP A 161 19.36 0.15 14.31
C ASP A 161 18.56 0.43 13.02
N PHE A 162 17.33 0.94 13.11
CA PHE A 162 16.52 1.29 11.94
C PHE A 162 17.17 2.39 11.09
N LYS A 163 17.77 3.38 11.76
CA LYS A 163 18.53 4.42 11.09
C LYS A 163 19.74 3.86 10.34
N GLU A 164 20.44 2.88 10.92
CA GLU A 164 21.58 2.22 10.28
C GLU A 164 21.15 1.44 9.03
N ILE A 165 20.07 0.64 9.11
CA ILE A 165 19.49 -0.07 7.96
C ILE A 165 19.20 0.88 6.80
N TYR A 166 18.52 2.00 7.06
CA TYR A 166 18.28 3.01 6.03
C TYR A 166 19.56 3.63 5.47
N MET A 167 20.54 3.95 6.33
CA MET A 167 21.79 4.58 5.90
C MET A 167 22.64 3.65 5.04
N ASP A 168 22.63 2.36 5.32
CA ASP A 168 23.36 1.36 4.52
C ASP A 168 22.69 1.15 3.17
N ALA A 169 21.36 0.98 3.13
CA ALA A 169 20.63 0.92 1.87
C ALA A 169 20.85 2.19 1.02
N LYS A 170 20.93 3.36 1.66
CA LYS A 170 21.22 4.63 0.98
C LYS A 170 22.64 4.68 0.40
N ARG A 171 23.65 4.20 1.14
CA ARG A 171 25.05 4.18 0.69
C ARG A 171 25.24 3.22 -0.48
N ASN A 172 24.53 2.09 -0.46
CA ASN A 172 24.64 1.05 -1.47
C ASN A 172 23.73 1.29 -2.69
N GLY A 173 22.80 2.24 -2.62
CA GLY A 173 21.84 2.49 -3.70
C GLY A 173 20.71 1.44 -3.76
N GLU A 174 20.40 0.80 -2.63
CA GLU A 174 19.45 -0.32 -2.51
C GLU A 174 18.04 0.12 -2.09
N ILE A 175 17.79 1.43 -2.01
CA ILE A 175 16.44 1.95 -1.73
C ILE A 175 15.55 1.71 -2.95
N LYS A 176 14.55 0.83 -2.78
CA LYS A 176 13.57 0.49 -3.81
C LYS A 176 12.52 1.59 -3.92
N ALA A 177 12.48 2.27 -5.05
CA ALA A 177 11.41 3.23 -5.40
C ALA A 177 10.39 2.64 -6.39
N ARG A 178 10.57 1.38 -6.76
CA ARG A 178 9.74 0.56 -7.66
C ARG A 178 9.79 -0.89 -7.19
N ILE A 179 8.75 -1.65 -7.51
CA ILE A 179 8.64 -3.10 -7.32
C ILE A 179 8.58 -3.74 -8.70
#